data_AF-A0A937WL12-F1
#
_entry.id   AF-A0A937WL12-F1
#
_cell.length_a   1.000
_cell.length_b   1.000
_cell.length_c   1.000
_cell.angle_alpha   90.00
_cell.angle_beta   90.00
_cell.angle_gamma   90.00
#
_symmetry.space_group_name_H-M   'P 1'
#
loop_
_entity.id
_entity.type
_entity.pdbx_description
1 polymer ?
#
loop_
_entity_poly.entity_id
_entity_poly.type
_entity_poly.pdbx_seq_one_letter_code
_entity_poly.pdbx_strand_id
1 'polypeptide(L)' 'MMNKEILKYTTKYEDELLADLKDPREAQSYLEAAFELYEEDGNTEALLLALQDVARAQGGISKLA' A
#
# COMPACT_ATOMS: atom_id res chain seq x y z
N MET A 1 -19.45 1.87 -12.66
CA MET A 1 -18.44 2.41 -13.60
C MET A 1 -18.10 3.83 -13.16
N MET A 2 -16.81 4.19 -13.10
CA MET A 2 -16.39 5.57 -12.81
C MET A 2 -16.68 6.49 -14.01
N ASN A 3 -17.00 7.75 -13.73
CA ASN A 3 -17.31 8.77 -14.73
C ASN A 3 -16.06 9.12 -15.56
N LYS A 4 -16.18 9.19 -16.89
CA LYS A 4 -15.07 9.49 -17.81
C LYS A 4 -14.40 10.84 -17.54
N GLU A 5 -15.14 11.84 -17.07
CA GLU A 5 -14.58 13.15 -16.72
C GLU A 5 -13.70 13.09 -15.45
N ILE A 6 -14.00 12.18 -14.52
CA ILE A 6 -13.21 11.96 -13.29
C ILE A 6 -11.87 11.32 -13.64
N LEU A 7 -11.89 10.27 -14.49
CA LEU A 7 -10.68 9.56 -14.92
C LEU A 7 -9.67 10.43 -15.70
N LYS A 8 -10.10 11.60 -16.20
CA LYS A 8 -9.19 12.57 -16.82
C LYS A 8 -8.21 13.20 -15.82
N TYR A 9 -8.60 13.26 -14.55
CA TYR A 9 -7.84 13.94 -13.48
C TYR A 9 -7.51 13.01 -12.31
N THR A 10 -7.92 11.74 -12.38
CA THR A 10 -7.68 10.74 -11.34
C THR A 10 -7.15 9.45 -11.95
N THR A 11 -6.37 8.74 -11.17
CA THR A 11 -5.86 7.40 -11.49
C THR A 11 -6.44 6.39 -10.49
N LYS A 12 -6.23 5.10 -10.74
CA LYS A 12 -6.65 4.06 -9.80
C LYS A 12 -5.68 4.07 -8.62
N TYR A 13 -6.23 4.25 -7.43
CA TYR A 13 -5.43 4.31 -6.20
C TYR A 13 -4.49 3.10 -6.03
N GLU A 14 -4.99 1.89 -6.23
CA GLU A 14 -4.19 0.66 -6.05
C GLU A 14 -3.03 0.58 -7.05
N ASP A 15 -3.22 1.01 -8.29
CA ASP A 15 -2.16 0.96 -9.32
C ASP A 15 -1.02 1.94 -8.97
N GLU A 16 -1.34 3.15 -8.51
CA GLU A 16 -0.33 4.12 -8.06
C GLU A 16 0.34 3.68 -6.76
N LEU A 17 -0.43 3.22 -5.76
CA LEU A 17 0.12 2.75 -4.49
C LEU A 17 1.16 1.65 -4.74
N LEU A 18 0.84 0.66 -5.57
CA LEU A 18 1.79 -0.41 -5.91
C LEU A 18 2.98 0.08 -6.76
N ALA A 19 2.85 1.20 -7.46
CA ALA A 19 3.97 1.82 -8.18
C ALA A 19 4.93 2.53 -7.21
N ASP A 20 4.40 3.30 -6.26
CA ASP A 20 5.17 4.03 -5.25
C ASP A 20 5.89 3.07 -4.31
N LEU A 21 5.19 2.04 -3.81
CA LEU A 21 5.72 1.03 -2.89
C LEU A 21 6.82 0.13 -3.49
N LYS A 22 7.18 0.30 -4.77
CA LYS A 22 8.39 -0.30 -5.35
C LYS A 22 9.66 0.37 -4.85
N ASP A 23 9.63 1.66 -4.51
CA ASP A 23 10.75 2.31 -3.80
C ASP A 23 10.76 1.77 -2.36
N PRO A 24 11.85 1.11 -1.91
CA PRO A 24 11.93 0.60 -0.55
C PRO A 24 11.73 1.67 0.54
N ARG A 25 12.03 2.95 0.24
CA ARG A 25 11.83 4.05 1.19
C ARG A 25 10.36 4.39 1.37
N GLU A 26 9.59 4.43 0.27
CA GLU A 26 8.13 4.61 0.32
C GLU A 26 7.47 3.43 1.04
N ALA A 27 7.91 2.20 0.74
CA ALA A 27 7.44 1.00 1.44
C ALA A 27 7.73 1.04 2.95
N GLN A 28 8.92 1.50 3.35
CA GLN A 28 9.27 1.67 4.75
C GLN A 28 8.34 2.68 5.43
N SER A 29 8.22 3.89 4.88
CA SER A 29 7.38 4.94 5.46
C SER A 29 5.90 4.53 5.53
N TYR A 30 5.41 3.78 4.54
CA TYR A 30 4.05 3.24 4.54
C TYR A 30 3.82 2.23 5.67
N LEU A 31 4.77 1.32 5.92
CA LEU A 31 4.69 0.37 7.03
C LEU A 31 4.84 1.06 8.39
N GLU A 32 5.74 2.03 8.54
CA GLU A 32 5.91 2.81 9.76
C GLU A 32 4.58 3.48 10.15
N ALA A 33 3.92 4.15 9.20
CA ALA A 33 2.61 4.76 9.44
C ALA A 33 1.53 3.72 9.83
N ALA A 34 1.52 2.55 9.18
CA ALA A 34 0.58 1.47 9.53
C ALA A 34 0.84 0.89 10.93
N PHE A 35 2.10 0.81 11.35
CA PHE A 35 2.49 0.39 12.70
C PHE A 35 2.08 1.42 13.75
N GLU A 36 2.31 2.71 13.52
CA GLU A 36 1.88 3.78 14.43
C GLU A 36 0.36 3.73 14.66
N LEU A 37 -0.43 3.60 13.59
CA LEU A 37 -1.89 3.46 13.69
C LEU A 37 -2.30 2.20 14.46
N TYR A 38 -1.63 1.08 14.20
CA TYR A 38 -1.88 -0.17 14.93
C TYR A 38 -1.59 -0.05 16.43
N GLU A 39 -0.55 0.70 16.83
CA GLU A 39 -0.27 0.95 18.25
C GLU A 39 -1.39 1.78 18.92
N GLU A 40 -2.06 2.65 18.18
CA GLU A 40 -3.15 3.47 18.68
C GLU A 40 -4.48 2.71 18.80
N ASP A 41 -4.85 1.92 17.78
CA ASP A 41 -6.20 1.34 17.66
C ASP A 41 -6.25 -0.20 17.77
N GLY A 42 -5.11 -0.89 17.73
CA GLY A 42 -5.01 -2.34 17.76
C GLY A 42 -5.55 -3.05 16.50
N ASN A 43 -5.77 -2.31 15.41
CA ASN A 43 -6.36 -2.83 14.19
C ASN A 43 -5.38 -3.68 13.38
N THR A 44 -5.31 -4.96 13.76
CA THR A 44 -4.42 -5.94 13.14
C THR A 44 -4.73 -6.14 11.64
N GLU A 45 -6.00 -6.01 11.23
CA GLU A 45 -6.39 -6.19 9.83
C GLU A 45 -5.80 -5.09 8.94
N ALA A 46 -5.80 -3.83 9.39
CA ALA A 46 -5.18 -2.72 8.65
C ALA A 46 -3.67 -2.91 8.49
N LEU A 47 -2.98 -3.34 9.54
CA LEU A 47 -1.55 -3.63 9.49
C LEU A 47 -1.22 -4.77 8.51
N LEU A 48 -2.01 -5.84 8.53
CA LEU A 48 -1.83 -6.98 7.60
C LEU A 48 -2.11 -6.61 6.15
N LEU A 49 -3.07 -5.70 5.90
CA LEU A 49 -3.30 -5.15 4.56
C LEU A 49 -2.09 -4.35 4.07
N ALA A 50 -1.52 -3.49 4.92
CA ALA A 50 -0.32 -2.72 4.55
C ALA A 50 0.88 -3.64 4.22
N LEU A 51 1.07 -4.71 5.00
CA LEU A 51 2.07 -5.74 4.73
C LEU A 51 1.81 -6.46 3.40
N GLN A 52 0.56 -6.76 3.09
CA GLN A 52 0.18 -7.38 1.82
C GLN A 52 0.48 -6.46 0.63
N ASP A 53 0.20 -5.16 0.73
CA ASP A 53 0.44 -4.19 -0.33
C ASP A 53 1.94 -4.04 -0.62
N VAL A 54 2.77 -3.93 0.43
CA VAL A 54 4.24 -3.91 0.27
C VAL A 54 4.76 -5.21 -0.35
N ALA A 55 4.28 -6.37 0.12
CA ALA A 55 4.69 -7.65 -0.46
C ALA A 55 4.32 -7.76 -1.94
N ARG A 56 3.15 -7.27 -2.35
CA ARG A 56 2.73 -7.22 -3.75
C ARG A 56 3.64 -6.31 -4.57
N ALA A 57 3.92 -5.10 -4.08
CA ALA A 57 4.75 -4.12 -4.78
C ALA A 57 6.21 -4.58 -4.96
N GLN A 58 6.76 -5.28 -3.97
CA GLN A 58 8.15 -5.77 -3.95
C GLN A 58 8.37 -7.07 -4.74
N GLY A 59 7.35 -7.57 -5.45
CA GLY A 59 7.46 -8.74 -6.32
C GLY A 59 7.01 -10.06 -5.68
N GLY A 60 6.14 -9.97 -4.67
CA GLY A 60 5.50 -11.11 -4.01
C GLY A 60 6.27 -11.65 -2.81
N ILE A 61 5.57 -12.43 -1.98
CA ILE A 61 6.14 -13.06 -0.77
C ILE A 61 7.29 -14.02 -1.13
N SER A 62 7.29 -14.58 -2.35
CA SER A 62 8.35 -15.47 -2.84
C SER A 62 9.74 -14.82 -2.95
N LYS A 63 9.84 -13.48 -2.93
CA LYS A 63 11.13 -12.77 -2.90
C LYS A 63 11.57 -12.33 -1.50
N LEU A 64 10.70 -12.51 -0.50
CA LEU A 64 10.98 -12.17 0.90
C LEU A 64 11.51 -13.38 1.70
N ALA A 65 11.46 -14.58 1.11
CA ALA A 65 11.90 -15.86 1.71
C ALA A 65 13.34 -16.23 1.29
#